data_AF-A0A537Y9Z1-F1
#
_entry.id   AF-A0A537Y9Z1-F1
#
_cell.length_a   1.000
_cell.length_b   1.000
_cell.length_c   1.000
_cell.angle_alpha   90.00
_cell.angle_beta   90.00
_cell.angle_gamma   90.00
#
_symmetry.space_group_name_H-M   'P 1'
#
loop_
_entity.id
_entity.type
_entity.pdbx_description
1 polymer ?
#
loop_
_entity_poly.entity_id
_entity_poly.type
_entity_poly.pdbx_seq_one_letter_code
_entity_poly.pdbx_strand_id
1 'polypeptide(L)' 'MPCLNEAETVETCVRDALQSLHRLGVVGEVIVADNGSTDGSRELAARAGARVVSVQRKGYGAALQGGIEAAQGKFII' A
#
# COMPACT_ATOMS: atom_id res chain seq x y z
N MET A 1 -3.29 0.07 2.01
CA MET A 1 -2.68 -0.97 2.86
C MET A 1 -1.67 -0.33 3.81
N PRO A 2 -1.92 -0.31 5.13
CA PRO A 2 -0.92 0.12 6.12
C PRO A 2 0.24 -0.89 6.17
N CYS A 3 1.47 -0.42 6.33
CA CYS A 3 2.67 -1.27 6.28
C CYS A 3 3.71 -0.84 7.31
N LEU A 4 4.26 -1.81 8.06
CA LEU A 4 5.39 -1.65 8.96
C LEU A 4 6.17 -2.96 9.04
N ASN A 5 7.32 -3.02 8.37
CA ASN A 5 8.20 -4.19 8.31
C ASN A 5 7.50 -5.48 7.82
N GLU A 6 6.92 -5.41 6.63
CA GLU A 6 6.18 -6.48 5.96
C GLU A 6 6.93 -7.02 4.73
N ALA A 7 8.27 -7.02 4.73
CA ALA A 7 9.06 -7.39 3.55
C ALA A 7 8.76 -8.81 3.02
N GLU A 8 8.32 -9.71 3.88
CA GLU A 8 7.99 -11.09 3.50
C GLU A 8 6.67 -11.21 2.72
N THR A 9 5.74 -10.26 2.87
CA THR A 9 4.35 -10.38 2.41
C THR A 9 3.92 -9.27 1.45
N VAL A 10 4.50 -8.07 1.58
CA VAL A 10 4.05 -6.85 0.90
C VAL A 10 4.01 -6.98 -0.63
N GLU A 11 5.01 -7.63 -1.24
CA GLU A 11 5.07 -7.79 -2.70
C GLU A 11 3.91 -8.66 -3.21
N THR A 12 3.64 -9.78 -2.56
CA THR A 12 2.55 -10.69 -2.92
C THR A 12 1.20 -9.98 -2.78
N CYS A 13 0.96 -9.30 -1.65
CA CYS A 13 -0.29 -8.56 -1.43
C CYS A 13 -0.55 -7.50 -2.51
N VAL A 14 0.49 -6.74 -2.90
CA VAL A 14 0.37 -5.72 -3.95
C VAL A 14 0.07 -6.37 -5.30
N ARG A 15 0.78 -7.44 -5.66
CA ARG A 15 0.57 -8.14 -6.94
C ARG A 15 -0.83 -8.74 -7.03
N ASP A 16 -1.32 -9.37 -5.97
CA ASP A 16 -2.65 -9.98 -5.93
C ASP A 16 -3.76 -8.92 -6.05
N ALA A 17 -3.60 -7.77 -5.39
CA ALA A 17 -4.54 -6.65 -5.49
C ALA A 17 -4.58 -6.08 -6.91
N LEU A 18 -3.42 -5.79 -7.50
CA LEU A 18 -3.32 -5.29 -8.88
C LEU A 18 -3.88 -6.29 -9.90
N GLN A 19 -3.58 -7.58 -9.74
CA GLN A 19 -4.09 -8.64 -10.61
C GLN A 19 -5.62 -8.74 -10.50
N SER A 20 -6.17 -8.55 -9.31
CA SER A 20 -7.62 -8.55 -9.10
C SER A 20 -8.30 -7.36 -9.77
N LEU A 21 -7.74 -6.15 -9.63
CA LEU A 21 -8.21 -4.97 -10.35
C LEU A 21 -8.24 -5.21 -11.87
N HIS A 22 -7.14 -5.74 -12.41
CA HIS A 22 -7.02 -6.06 -13.83
C HIS A 22 -8.06 -7.11 -14.28
N ARG A 23 -8.19 -8.23 -13.56
CA ARG A 23 -9.16 -9.29 -13.90
C ARG A 23 -10.61 -8.81 -13.87
N LEU A 24 -10.93 -7.90 -12.96
CA LEU A 24 -12.28 -7.35 -12.81
C LEU A 24 -12.55 -6.16 -13.75
N GLY A 25 -11.56 -5.72 -14.53
CA GLY A 25 -11.68 -4.53 -15.38
C GLY A 25 -11.87 -3.23 -14.58
N VAL A 26 -11.44 -3.21 -13.32
CA VAL A 26 -11.55 -2.04 -12.43
C VAL A 26 -10.30 -1.19 -12.58
N VAL A 27 -10.49 0.06 -12.98
CA VAL A 27 -9.42 1.05 -12.95
C VAL A 27 -9.23 1.49 -11.50
N GLY A 28 -8.05 1.21 -10.94
CA GLY A 28 -7.73 1.51 -9.55
C GLY A 28 -6.23 1.58 -9.30
N GLU A 29 -5.88 1.83 -8.05
CA GLU A 29 -4.50 1.93 -7.57
C GLU A 29 -4.33 1.10 -6.30
N VAL A 30 -3.09 0.69 -6.02
CA VAL A 30 -2.72 0.08 -4.74
C VAL A 30 -1.79 1.04 -4.01
N ILE A 31 -2.23 1.48 -2.82
CA ILE A 31 -1.46 2.39 -1.97
C ILE A 31 -0.90 1.61 -0.78
N VAL A 32 0.41 1.71 -0.58
CA VAL A 32 1.08 1.22 0.62
C VAL A 32 1.44 2.42 1.49
N ALA A 33 0.77 2.54 2.63
CA ALA A 33 1.03 3.58 3.62
C ALA A 33 2.08 3.07 4.62
N ASP A 34 3.33 3.40 4.35
CA ASP A 34 4.47 2.97 5.16
C ASP A 34 4.61 3.81 6.42
N ASN A 35 4.69 3.14 7.56
CA ASN A 35 4.76 3.81 8.86
C ASN A 35 6.14 3.70 9.52
N GLY A 36 7.19 3.74 8.69
CA GLY A 36 8.57 3.71 9.14
C GLY A 36 9.21 2.33 9.06
N SER A 37 8.94 1.56 8.00
CA SER A 37 9.63 0.28 7.78
C SER A 37 11.13 0.48 7.58
N THR A 38 11.93 -0.51 7.99
CA THR A 38 13.40 -0.52 7.94
C THR A 38 13.96 -1.79 7.30
N ASP A 39 13.10 -2.67 6.80
CA ASP A 39 13.42 -4.02 6.31
C ASP A 39 13.38 -4.15 4.77
N GLY A 40 13.18 -3.04 4.06
CA GLY A 40 13.04 -3.03 2.59
C GLY A 40 11.60 -3.12 2.08
N SER A 41 10.60 -3.09 2.97
CA SER A 41 9.18 -3.16 2.58
C SER A 41 8.75 -2.11 1.55
N ARG A 42 9.29 -0.88 1.67
CA ARG A 42 8.93 0.23 0.77
C ARG A 42 9.38 -0.05 -0.66
N GLU A 43 10.62 -0.52 -0.80
CA GLU A 43 11.23 -0.81 -2.09
C GLU A 43 10.53 -2.00 -2.75
N LEU A 44 10.20 -3.04 -1.97
CA LEU A 44 9.43 -4.19 -2.44
C LEU A 44 8.03 -3.78 -2.92
N ALA A 45 7.31 -2.98 -2.14
CA ALA A 45 5.99 -2.46 -2.50
C ALA A 45 6.02 -1.64 -3.80
N ALA A 46 6.98 -0.70 -3.90
CA ALA A 46 7.12 0.15 -5.07
C ALA A 46 7.46 -0.67 -6.34
N ARG A 47 8.39 -1.63 -6.23
CA ARG A 47 8.72 -2.55 -7.35
C ARG A 47 7.55 -3.43 -7.76
N ALA A 48 6.69 -3.81 -6.81
CA ALA A 48 5.49 -4.58 -7.07
C ALA A 48 4.38 -3.76 -7.78
N GLY A 49 4.55 -2.44 -7.90
CA GLY A 49 3.63 -1.54 -8.60
C GLY A 49 2.71 -0.73 -7.69
N ALA A 50 2.92 -0.76 -6.37
CA ALA A 50 2.17 0.10 -5.46
C ALA A 50 2.72 1.53 -5.45
N ARG A 51 1.84 2.49 -5.19
CA ARG A 51 2.24 3.84 -4.79
C ARG A 51 2.50 3.85 -3.29
N VAL A 52 3.75 4.09 -2.91
CA VAL A 52 4.16 4.12 -1.51
C VAL A 52 4.04 5.53 -0.96
N VAL A 53 3.36 5.67 0.18
CA VAL A 53 3.16 6.93 0.90
C VAL A 53 3.79 6.79 2.28
N SER A 54 4.70 7.71 2.63
CA SER A 54 5.32 7.72 3.94
C SER A 54 4.42 8.43 4.96
N VAL A 55 4.10 7.74 6.06
CA VAL A 55 3.32 8.27 7.17
C VAL A 55 4.22 8.44 8.39
N GLN A 56 4.51 9.69 8.73
CA GLN A 56 5.44 10.03 9.82
C GLN A 56 4.88 9.72 11.22
N ARG A 57 3.58 9.91 11.41
CA ARG A 57 2.92 9.63 12.69
C ARG A 57 2.81 8.13 12.88
N LYS A 58 3.47 7.59 13.91
CA LYS A 58 3.42 6.16 14.23
C LYS A 58 2.02 5.71 14.66
N GLY A 59 1.73 4.44 14.38
CA GLY A 59 0.51 3.75 14.76
C GLY A 59 -0.30 3.31 13.54
N TYR A 60 -0.90 2.13 13.63
CA TYR A 60 -1.69 1.52 12.57
C TYR A 60 -2.81 2.44 12.05
N GLY A 61 -3.54 3.11 12.96
CA GLY A 61 -4.59 4.06 12.58
C GLY A 61 -4.07 5.27 11.81
N ALA A 62 -2.87 5.76 12.14
CA ALA A 62 -2.24 6.85 11.40
C ALA A 62 -1.83 6.40 10.00
N ALA A 63 -1.30 5.17 9.86
CA ALA A 63 -0.98 4.59 8.56
C ALA A 63 -2.23 4.44 7.68
N LEU A 64 -3.34 3.95 8.24
CA LEU A 64 -4.63 3.89 7.55
C LEU A 64 -5.09 5.28 7.10
N GLN A 65 -5.12 6.24 8.02
CA GLN A 65 -5.57 7.60 7.72
C GLN A 65 -4.72 8.25 6.63
N GLY A 66 -3.38 8.16 6.72
CA GLY A 66 -2.49 8.70 5.70
C GLY A 66 -2.64 8.02 4.33
N GLY A 67 -2.94 6.71 4.32
CA GLY A 67 -3.26 5.99 3.08
C GLY A 67 -4.59 6.44 2.47
N ILE A 68 -5.62 6.66 3.28
CA ILE A 68 -6.94 7.14 2.87
C ILE A 68 -6.84 8.56 2.31
N GLU A 69 -6.16 9.47 3.03
CA GLU A 69 -5.96 10.87 2.60
C GLU A 69 -5.19 10.97 1.29
N ALA A 70 -4.27 10.03 1.04
CA ALA A 70 -3.51 9.99 -0.20
C ALA A 70 -4.28 9.35 -1.37
N ALA A 71 -5.41 8.68 -1.14
CA ALA A 71 -6.13 7.94 -2.16
C ALA A 71 -6.86 8.86 -3.15
N GLN A 72 -6.84 8.47 -4.44
CA GLN A 72 -7.48 9.23 -5.51
C GLN A 72 -8.76 8.55 -6.04
N GLY A 73 -9.08 7.37 -5.51
CA GLY A 73 -10.28 6.61 -5.88
C GLY A 73 -11.56 7.13 -5.22
N LYS A 74 -12.69 6.88 -5.89
CA LYS A 74 -14.03 7.14 -5.31
C LYS A 74 -14.36 6.20 -4.14
N PHE A 75 -13.76 5.02 -4.13
CA PHE A 75 -13.96 3.99 -3.11
C PHE A 75 -12.61 3.54 -2.57
N ILE A 76 -12.59 3.18 -1.30
CA ILE A 76 -11.41 2.67 -0.57
C ILE A 76 -11.85 1.38 0.13
N ILE A 77 -11.00 0.36 0.08
CA ILE A 77 -11.19 -0.96 0.69
C ILE A 77 -10.05 -1.22 1.66
#